data_AF-A0A7C7R1W7-F1
#
_entry.id   AF-A0A7C7R1W7-F1
#
_cell.length_a   1.000
_cell.length_b   1.000
_cell.length_c   1.000
_cell.angle_alpha   90.00
_cell.angle_beta   90.00
_cell.angle_gamma   90.00
#
_symmetry.space_group_name_H-M   'P 1'
#
loop_
_entity.id
_entity.type
_entity.pdbx_description
1 polymer ?
#
loop_
_entity_poly.entity_id
_entity_poly.type
_entity_poly.pdbx_seq_one_letter_code
_entity_poly.pdbx_strand_id
1 'polypeptide(L)' 'MLDFGSQYAQLIARRVREQQVYCQIVRHDITAERVRELAPKGLILSGGPASVYEPDAPRC' A
#
# COMPACT_ATOMS: atom_id res chain seq x y z
N MET A 1 3.42 1.29 -2.63
CA MET A 1 2.58 1.70 -1.50
C MET A 1 1.21 1.09 -1.73
N LEU A 2 0.84 0.13 -0.89
CA LEU A 2 -0.43 -0.57 -0.94
C LEU A 2 -1.47 0.27 -0.22
N ASP A 3 -2.55 0.63 -0.92
CA ASP A 3 -3.61 1.43 -0.35
C ASP A 3 -4.82 0.59 0.06
N PHE A 4 -5.13 0.60 1.36
CA PHE A 4 -6.26 -0.11 1.99
C PHE A 4 -7.45 0.82 2.30
N GLY A 5 -7.50 2.01 1.68
CA GLY A 5 -8.57 2.98 1.91
C GLY A 5 -8.28 3.98 3.03
N SER A 6 -7.01 4.18 3.37
CA SER A 6 -6.59 5.24 4.30
C SER A 6 -6.73 6.60 3.64
N GLN A 7 -7.36 7.55 4.35
CA GLN A 7 -7.36 8.97 3.98
C GLN A 7 -5.93 9.57 3.90
N TYR A 8 -4.92 8.88 4.44
CA TYR A 8 -3.53 9.34 4.53
C TYR A 8 -2.60 8.75 3.47
N ALA A 9 -3.07 7.88 2.58
CA ALA A 9 -2.25 7.26 1.54
C ALA A 9 -1.50 8.31 0.69
N GLN A 10 -2.21 9.35 0.23
CA GLN A 10 -1.62 10.44 -0.56
C GLN A 10 -0.57 11.24 0.23
N LEU A 11 -0.74 11.41 1.55
CA LEU A 11 0.22 12.11 2.41
C LEU A 11 1.50 11.31 2.60
N ILE A 12 1.39 9.99 2.76
CA ILE A 12 2.56 9.11 2.83
C ILE A 12 3.31 9.12 1.51
N ALA A 13 2.61 9.00 0.38
CA ALA A 13 3.22 9.09 -0.95
C ALA A 13 3.93 10.44 -1.17
N ARG A 14 3.35 11.54 -0.69
CA ARG A 14 3.99 12.87 -0.74
C ARG A 14 5.29 12.89 0.06
N ARG A 15 5.29 12.39 1.30
CA ARG A 15 6.49 12.30 2.16
C ARG A 15 7.60 11.48 1.51
N VAL A 16 7.27 10.36 0.86
CA VAL A 16 8.27 9.50 0.19
C VAL A 16 8.87 10.20 -1.03
N ARG A 17 8.05 10.94 -1.80
CA ARG A 17 8.53 11.75 -2.94
C ARG A 17 9.40 12.92 -2.49
N GLU A 18 9.08 13.55 -1.37
CA GLU A 18 9.93 14.60 -0.76
C GLU A 18 11.33 14.08 -0.41
N GLN A 19 11.44 12.80 -0.05
CA GLN A 19 12.72 12.11 0.17
C GLN A 19 13.44 11.67 -1.12
N GLN A 20 12.99 12.13 -2.30
CA GLN A 20 13.54 11.75 -3.61
C GLN A 20 13.49 10.24 -3.89
N VAL A 21 12.56 9.52 -3.26
CA VAL A 21 12.36 8.09 -3.48
C VAL A 21 11.17 7.86 -4.40
N TYR A 22 11.36 7.05 -5.44
CA TYR A 22 10.26 6.64 -6.30
C TYR A 22 9.25 5.80 -5.51
N CYS A 23 7.98 6.19 -5.55
CA CYS A 23 6.88 5.40 -5.01
C CYS A 23 5.68 5.39 -5.94
N GLN A 24 5.09 4.20 -6.09
CA GLN A 24 3.83 3.99 -6.79
C GLN A 24 2.75 3.60 -5.77
N ILE A 25 1.57 4.20 -5.87
CA ILE A 25 0.39 3.77 -5.12
C ILE A 25 -0.29 2.67 -5.93
N VAL A 26 -0.49 1.52 -5.30
CA VAL A 26 -1.16 0.35 -5.86
C VAL A 26 -2.31 -0.02 -4.94
N ARG A 27 -3.39 -0.57 -5.50
CA ARG A 27 -4.53 -1.06 -4.72
C ARG A 27 -4.11 -2.28 -3.89
N HIS A 28 -4.80 -2.50 -2.77
CA HIS A 28 -4.52 -3.62 -1.86
C HIS A 28 -4.80 -5.01 -2.46
N ASP A 29 -5.51 -5.08 -3.58
CA ASP A 29 -5.87 -6.31 -4.30
C ASP A 29 -4.77 -6.82 -5.25
N ILE A 30 -3.59 -6.20 -5.24
CA ILE A 30 -2.44 -6.63 -6.04
C ILE A 30 -1.93 -8.00 -5.58
N THR A 31 -1.69 -8.89 -6.53
CA THR A 31 -1.18 -10.23 -6.25
C THR A 31 0.29 -10.21 -5.84
N ALA A 32 0.68 -11.19 -5.02
CA ALA A 32 2.08 -11.34 -4.58
C ALA A 32 3.05 -11.53 -5.77
N GLU A 33 2.61 -12.17 -6.86
CA GLU A 33 3.37 -12.30 -8.10
C GLU A 33 3.69 -10.94 -8.72
N ARG A 34 2.68 -10.07 -8.82
CA ARG A 34 2.86 -8.73 -9.38
C ARG A 34 3.75 -7.86 -8.50
N VAL A 35 3.66 -8.00 -7.17
CA VAL A 35 4.58 -7.33 -6.24
C VAL A 35 6.01 -7.82 -6.46
N ARG A 36 6.20 -9.12 -6.69
CA ARG A 36 7.52 -9.71 -6.96
C ARG A 36 8.11 -9.21 -8.30
N GLU A 37 7.29 -9.10 -9.35
CA GLU A 37 7.70 -8.50 -10.63
C GLU A 37 8.12 -7.04 -10.51
N LEU A 38 7.45 -6.27 -9.66
CA LEU A 38 7.79 -4.87 -9.40
C LEU A 38 9.12 -4.72 -8.64
N ALA A 39 9.65 -5.80 -8.06
CA ALA A 39 10.89 -5.86 -7.28
C ALA A 39 11.11 -4.62 -6.37
N PRO A 40 10.12 -4.26 -5.52
CA PRO A 40 10.20 -3.04 -4.74
C PRO A 40 11.32 -3.13 -3.70
N LYS A 41 12.07 -2.04 -3.52
CA LYS A 41 13.06 -1.93 -2.43
C LYS A 41 12.41 -1.86 -1.04
N GLY A 42 11.13 -1.53 -0.98
CA GLY A 42 10.37 -1.44 0.27
C GLY A 42 8.86 -1.42 0.02
N LEU A 43 8.12 -1.97 0.97
CA LEU A 43 6.66 -2.02 0.96
C LEU A 43 6.11 -1.12 2.06
N ILE A 44 5.16 -0.27 1.69
CA ILE A 44 4.42 0.59 2.61
C ILE A 44 2.97 0.17 2.51
N LEU A 45 2.43 -0.35 3.61
CA LEU A 45 1.02 -0.70 3.76
C LEU A 45 0.31 0.53 4.36
N SER A 46 -0.56 1.19 3.59
CA SER A 46 -1.41 2.24 4.16
C SER A 46 -2.42 1.61 5.11
N GLY A 47 -2.79 2.30 6.18
CA GLY A 47 -3.88 1.82 7.03
C GLY A 47 -5.20 1.76 6.27
N GLY A 48 -6.22 1.18 6.86
CA GLY A 48 -7.59 1.26 6.38
C GLY A 48 -8.53 1.14 7.57
N PRO A 49 -9.78 1.63 7.48
CA PRO A 49 -10.78 1.41 8.53
C PRO A 49 -11.15 -0.08 8.67
N ALA A 50 -10.76 -0.91 7.69
CA ALA A 50 -10.94 -2.36 7.72
C ALA A 50 -10.10 -2.98 8.85
N SER A 51 -10.79 -3.21 9.97
CA SER A 51 -10.32 -3.98 11.10
C SER A 51 -9.81 -5.34 10.62
N VAL A 52 -8.58 -5.70 10.99
CA VAL A 52 -7.89 -6.96 10.66
C VAL A 52 -8.62 -8.21 11.20
N TYR A 53 -9.81 -8.03 11.78
CA TYR A 53 -10.59 -9.01 12.54
C TYR A 53 -12.01 -9.26 11.98
N GLU A 54 -12.47 -8.54 10.96
CA GLU A 54 -13.79 -8.82 10.35
C GLU A 54 -13.69 -9.90 9.26
N PRO A 55 -14.68 -10.80 9.16
CA PRO A 55 -14.66 -11.91 8.19
C PRO A 55 -14.59 -11.47 6.72
N ASP A 56 -14.90 -10.21 6.43
CA ASP A 56 -14.90 -9.59 5.09
C ASP A 56 -13.68 -8.68 4.84
N ALA A 57 -12.70 -8.70 5.74
CA ALA A 57 -11.46 -7.95 5.56
C ALA A 57 -10.65 -8.54 4.38
N PRO A 58 -10.02 -7.70 3.54
CA PRO A 58 -9.21 -8.16 2.42
C PRO A 58 -8.07 -9.04 2.94
N ARG A 59 -8.17 -10.35 2.67
CA ARG A 59 -7.18 -11.35 3.03
C ARG A 59 -6.16 -11.50 1.90
N CYS A 60 -4.89 -11.41 2.28
CA CYS A 60 -3.72 -11.72 1.47
C CYS A 60 -3.54 -13.23 1.29
#